data_AF-A0A950ZF76-F1
#
_entry.id   AF-A0A950ZF76-F1
#
_cell.length_a   1.000
_cell.length_b   1.000
_cell.length_c   1.000
_cell.angle_alpha   90.00
_cell.angle_beta   90.00
_cell.angle_gamma   90.00
#
_symmetry.space_group_name_H-M   'P 1'
#
loop_
_entity.id
_entity.type
_entity.pdbx_description
1 polymer ?
#
loop_
_entity_poly.entity_id
_entity_poly.type
_entity_poly.pdbx_seq_one_letter_code
_entity_poly.pdbx_strand_id
1 'polypeptide(L)'
;MRRATPAALALLTTLTLACASKPLAIIDVHTHPEFQPNGTRSAASYEEQRRKAHVVYAVGILHTDDGRLPEPREPNTIYCAGIFDAPHLDTLESGLRRGDYRCIKIYLGYTHHFASEPQYEPVYALAEKYDVPVVFHTGDTDSTRAKLKYADPLTIDEVAVDHPRVRFVIAHCGNPWIESAAEVAYKNPNVYLDGSAFLVGDMTRLPRAQVRRVRDEAAAVDLRLHRRPVEADVRHGLAARRHRVVPARDSAEVLAAGVSRQRGEGVPAGSVAVNFLSRLLRAPLRLVPRGATMRVLSGELRGSKWIAGAATHGCWLGTYEPEAQRAFRDAVHDGDVVYDVGANAGFFTLLAAKCAGARGAVYAFEPVARNLAFLRKHVALNRASTVQVLELALSSKPGVARFASGMNASMGRLAAEGDVDVRVETLDRLVASGTIPPPRFIKMDVEGAEYDVLTGAATILARDRPTLLLSTHGYETHERCCTLLRAKGYALELLRDGELDGQYTLLVRPGSAVNSEPRSNHAR
;
A
#
# COMPACT_ATOMS: atom_id res chain seq x y z
N MET A 1 30.65 32.71 -35.65
CA MET A 1 29.81 32.72 -34.42
C MET A 1 28.40 33.18 -34.82
N ARG A 2 27.47 32.24 -35.00
CA ARG A 2 26.10 32.53 -35.47
C ARG A 2 25.29 33.12 -34.31
N ARG A 3 24.69 34.29 -34.54
CA ARG A 3 23.80 35.00 -33.62
C ARG A 3 22.52 34.18 -33.42
N ALA A 4 22.19 33.89 -32.16
CA ALA A 4 20.90 33.32 -31.80
C ALA A 4 19.78 34.33 -32.14
N THR A 5 18.69 33.82 -32.73
CA THR A 5 17.51 34.58 -33.14
C THR A 5 16.68 35.06 -31.92
N PRO A 6 15.91 36.16 -32.06
CA PRO A 6 15.12 36.76 -30.95
C PRO A 6 14.11 35.81 -30.29
N ALA A 7 13.71 34.73 -30.97
CA ALA A 7 12.83 33.70 -30.44
C ALA A 7 13.42 32.90 -29.25
N ALA A 8 14.75 32.81 -29.15
CA ALA A 8 15.41 32.06 -28.08
C ALA A 8 15.42 32.81 -26.73
N LEU A 9 15.35 34.15 -26.76
CA LEU A 9 15.31 34.95 -25.53
C LEU A 9 13.88 35.02 -24.95
N ALA A 10 12.85 35.06 -25.81
CA ALA A 10 11.45 35.08 -25.39
C ALA A 10 11.00 33.78 -24.70
N LEU A 11 11.57 32.62 -25.09
CA LEU A 11 11.27 31.33 -24.46
C LEU A 11 11.89 31.22 -23.06
N LEU A 12 13.06 31.81 -22.83
CA LEU A 12 13.68 31.84 -21.50
C LEU A 12 12.95 32.77 -20.52
N THR A 13 12.34 33.85 -21.01
CA THR A 13 11.54 34.76 -20.15
C THR A 13 10.14 34.21 -19.85
N THR A 14 9.55 33.40 -20.75
CA THR A 14 8.27 32.71 -20.44
C THR A 14 8.46 31.50 -19.52
N LEU A 15 9.61 30.83 -19.53
CA LEU A 15 9.92 29.75 -18.59
C LEU A 15 10.35 30.23 -17.19
N THR A 16 10.71 31.52 -17.02
CA THR A 16 11.02 32.10 -15.70
C THR A 16 9.85 32.87 -15.07
N LEU A 17 8.75 33.11 -15.80
CA LEU A 17 7.55 33.80 -15.29
C LEU A 17 6.31 32.90 -15.15
N ALA A 18 6.41 31.60 -15.43
CA ALA A 18 5.37 30.61 -15.12
C ALA A 18 5.56 29.89 -13.76
N CYS A 19 6.52 30.33 -12.94
CA CYS A 19 6.76 29.80 -11.59
C CYS A 19 6.30 30.75 -10.46
N ALA A 20 5.33 31.62 -10.73
CA ALA A 20 4.47 32.14 -9.67
C ALA A 20 3.19 31.29 -9.66
N SER A 21 3.30 30.03 -9.23
CA SER A 21 2.13 29.23 -8.89
C SER A 21 1.25 30.06 -7.97
N LYS A 22 -0.02 30.31 -8.35
CA LYS A 22 -0.99 30.85 -7.40
C LYS A 22 -0.86 30.03 -6.11
N PRO A 23 -0.75 30.66 -4.92
CA PRO A 23 -0.68 29.90 -3.68
C PRO A 23 -1.86 28.95 -3.64
N LEU A 24 -1.58 27.66 -3.40
CA LEU A 24 -2.61 26.65 -3.24
C LEU A 24 -3.56 27.11 -2.14
N ALA A 25 -4.85 27.14 -2.45
CA ALA A 25 -5.88 27.39 -1.46
C ALA A 25 -5.90 26.18 -0.50
N ILE A 26 -5.44 26.36 0.74
CA ILE A 26 -5.37 25.29 1.73
C ILE A 26 -6.62 25.33 2.60
N ILE A 27 -7.24 24.17 2.81
CA ILE A 27 -8.33 23.99 3.78
C ILE A 27 -7.73 23.22 4.96
N ASP A 28 -7.79 23.82 6.15
CA ASP A 28 -7.46 23.15 7.40
C ASP A 28 -8.68 22.29 7.81
N VAL A 29 -8.59 20.99 7.60
CA VAL A 29 -9.73 20.08 7.77
C VAL A 29 -9.98 19.65 9.22
N HIS A 30 -9.14 20.08 10.18
CA HIS A 30 -9.29 19.66 11.57
C HIS A 30 -8.65 20.65 12.56
N THR A 31 -9.47 21.52 13.13
CA THR A 31 -9.07 22.42 14.23
C THR A 31 -10.07 22.38 15.37
N HIS A 32 -9.61 22.62 16.59
CA HIS A 32 -10.48 22.76 17.76
C HIS A 32 -10.59 24.26 18.11
N PRO A 33 -11.77 24.88 17.96
CA PRO A 33 -11.94 26.33 18.09
C PRO A 33 -12.05 26.82 19.54
N GLU A 34 -11.84 25.96 20.54
CA GLU A 34 -11.87 26.34 21.97
C GLU A 34 -10.56 27.00 22.41
N PHE A 35 -10.31 28.21 21.90
CA PHE A 35 -9.09 28.97 22.15
C PHE A 35 -8.99 29.54 23.56
N GLN A 36 -7.76 29.60 24.09
CA GLN A 36 -7.47 30.30 25.34
C GLN A 36 -7.45 31.83 25.12
N PRO A 37 -7.80 32.64 26.14
CA PRO A 37 -7.83 34.09 26.01
C PRO A 37 -6.48 34.70 25.58
N ASN A 38 -5.37 34.12 26.04
CA ASN A 38 -4.00 34.58 25.77
C ASN A 38 -3.07 33.39 25.49
N GLY A 39 -1.92 33.63 24.84
CA GLY A 39 -0.86 32.64 24.64
C GLY A 39 -0.89 31.95 23.26
N THR A 40 -0.12 30.86 23.13
CA THR A 40 0.10 30.14 21.86
C THR A 40 -1.11 29.33 21.37
N ARG A 41 -2.15 29.18 22.21
CA ARG A 41 -3.45 28.56 21.87
C ARG A 41 -4.59 29.59 21.81
N SER A 42 -4.29 30.84 21.48
CA SER A 42 -5.30 31.90 21.32
C SER A 42 -5.81 31.99 19.88
N ALA A 43 -7.02 32.55 19.70
CA ALA A 43 -7.62 32.76 18.38
C ALA A 43 -6.73 33.61 17.47
N ALA A 44 -6.13 34.67 18.03
CA ALA A 44 -5.19 35.54 17.30
C ALA A 44 -3.93 34.79 16.85
N SER A 45 -3.38 33.90 17.70
CA SER A 45 -2.23 33.08 17.33
C SER A 45 -2.57 32.09 16.22
N TYR A 46 -3.77 31.50 16.26
CA TYR A 46 -4.24 30.59 15.22
C TYR A 46 -4.50 31.31 13.89
N GLU A 47 -5.12 32.50 13.91
CA GLU A 47 -5.33 33.32 12.71
C GLU A 47 -4.00 33.70 12.04
N GLU A 48 -2.99 34.06 12.83
CA GLU A 48 -1.65 34.33 12.32
C GLU A 48 -1.03 33.08 11.64
N GLN A 49 -1.21 31.90 12.24
CA GLN A 49 -0.75 30.64 11.68
C GLN A 49 -1.46 30.31 10.36
N ARG A 50 -2.79 30.44 10.31
CA ARG A 50 -3.59 30.26 9.08
C ARG A 50 -3.11 31.17 7.97
N ARG A 51 -2.86 32.44 8.28
CA ARG A 51 -2.36 33.43 7.30
C ARG A 51 -0.97 33.06 6.77
N LYS A 52 -0.06 32.64 7.65
CA LYS A 52 1.30 32.19 7.28
C LYS A 52 1.28 30.92 6.43
N ALA A 53 0.34 30.02 6.69
CA ALA A 53 0.17 28.77 5.98
C ALA A 53 -0.76 28.88 4.74
N HIS A 54 -1.22 30.08 4.38
CA HIS A 54 -2.15 30.30 3.26
C HIS A 54 -3.47 29.49 3.36
N VAL A 55 -3.94 29.25 4.59
CA VAL A 55 -5.21 28.56 4.86
C VAL A 55 -6.38 29.52 4.57
N VAL A 56 -7.26 29.12 3.66
CA VAL A 56 -8.43 29.92 3.24
C VAL A 56 -9.72 29.52 3.97
N TYR A 57 -9.83 28.27 4.39
CA TYR A 57 -10.97 27.73 5.14
C TYR A 57 -10.50 26.78 6.25
N ALA A 58 -11.27 26.66 7.31
CA ALA A 58 -11.03 25.71 8.39
C ALA A 58 -12.29 24.91 8.72
N VAL A 59 -12.12 23.70 9.27
CA VAL A 59 -13.18 22.88 9.84
C VAL A 59 -12.99 22.79 11.36
N GLY A 60 -13.83 23.51 12.10
CA GLY A 60 -13.86 23.54 13.56
C GLY A 60 -14.61 22.34 14.12
N ILE A 61 -13.90 21.47 14.83
CA ILE A 61 -14.43 20.28 15.49
C ILE A 61 -14.82 20.66 16.93
N LEU A 62 -16.12 20.77 17.19
CA LEU A 62 -16.63 21.05 18.53
C LEU A 62 -16.65 19.78 19.38
N HIS A 63 -16.52 19.95 20.68
CA HIS A 63 -16.67 18.85 21.64
C HIS A 63 -18.13 18.56 22.04
N THR A 64 -19.08 19.41 21.67
CA THR A 64 -20.51 19.26 22.02
C THR A 64 -21.44 19.52 20.83
N ASP A 65 -22.65 19.01 20.94
CA ASP A 65 -23.78 19.17 20.01
C ASP A 65 -24.93 19.96 20.66
N ASP A 66 -24.63 20.70 21.74
CA ASP A 66 -25.57 21.46 22.57
C ASP A 66 -26.06 22.78 21.92
N GLY A 67 -25.78 22.97 20.64
CA GLY A 67 -26.24 24.13 19.87
C GLY A 67 -25.43 25.40 20.12
N ARG A 68 -24.38 25.35 20.96
CA ARG A 68 -23.50 26.48 21.23
C ARG A 68 -22.36 26.51 20.23
N LEU A 69 -22.21 27.62 19.54
CA LEU A 69 -21.06 27.89 18.70
C LEU A 69 -20.06 28.78 19.42
N PRO A 70 -18.76 28.74 19.03
CA PRO A 70 -17.77 29.67 19.53
C PRO A 70 -18.18 31.12 19.26
N GLU A 71 -17.98 31.98 20.27
CA GLU A 71 -18.21 33.42 20.15
C GLU A 71 -16.92 34.17 20.55
N PRO A 72 -16.31 34.95 19.65
CA PRO A 72 -16.75 35.20 18.27
C PRO A 72 -16.50 33.99 17.34
N ARG A 73 -17.35 33.82 16.31
CA ARG A 73 -17.10 32.82 15.26
C ARG A 73 -15.82 33.16 14.49
N GLU A 74 -14.99 32.15 14.22
CA GLU A 74 -13.81 32.31 13.39
C GLU A 74 -14.21 32.56 11.92
N PRO A 75 -13.60 33.55 11.24
CA PRO A 75 -13.85 33.79 9.82
C PRO A 75 -13.50 32.56 8.96
N ASN A 76 -14.33 32.31 7.95
CA ASN A 76 -14.17 31.21 6.99
C ASN A 76 -13.96 29.84 7.67
N THR A 77 -14.76 29.55 8.70
CA THR A 77 -14.75 28.28 9.41
C THR A 77 -16.11 27.59 9.30
N ILE A 78 -16.08 26.30 9.02
CA ILE A 78 -17.23 25.40 9.04
C ILE A 78 -17.17 24.57 10.32
N TYR A 79 -18.28 24.33 11.00
CA TYR A 79 -18.27 23.58 12.26
C TYR A 79 -18.86 22.17 12.12
N CYS A 80 -18.26 21.22 12.84
CA CYS A 80 -18.83 19.91 13.12
C CYS A 80 -19.46 19.91 14.52
N ALA A 81 -20.69 19.41 14.63
CA ALA A 81 -21.30 19.14 15.93
C ALA A 81 -20.58 17.98 16.64
N GLY A 82 -20.22 18.13 17.90
CA GLY A 82 -19.48 17.13 18.67
C GLY A 82 -20.36 16.21 19.50
N ILE A 83 -20.28 14.90 19.26
CA ILE A 83 -20.97 13.88 20.05
C ILE A 83 -19.93 13.20 20.95
N PHE A 84 -19.86 13.67 22.18
CA PHE A 84 -18.97 13.16 23.24
C PHE A 84 -19.70 12.27 24.25
N ASP A 85 -21.04 12.30 24.25
CA ASP A 85 -21.92 11.46 25.06
C ASP A 85 -23.13 11.03 24.19
N ALA A 86 -24.27 10.71 24.80
CA ALA A 86 -25.50 10.44 24.07
C ALA A 86 -25.91 11.65 23.20
N PRO A 87 -26.32 11.46 21.93
CA PRO A 87 -26.58 12.56 21.01
C PRO A 87 -27.84 13.36 21.40
N HIS A 88 -27.75 14.69 21.39
CA HIS A 88 -28.87 15.60 21.58
C HIS A 88 -29.60 15.83 20.26
N LEU A 89 -30.34 14.83 19.79
CA LEU A 89 -30.89 14.77 18.42
C LEU A 89 -31.69 16.02 17.98
N ASP A 90 -32.55 16.56 18.85
CA ASP A 90 -33.35 17.76 18.51
C ASP A 90 -32.46 19.00 18.29
N THR A 91 -31.43 19.15 19.12
CA THR A 91 -30.48 20.26 19.05
C THR A 91 -29.56 20.11 17.84
N LEU A 92 -29.05 18.89 17.62
CA LEU A 92 -28.23 18.53 16.47
C LEU A 92 -28.98 18.81 15.16
N GLU A 93 -30.21 18.30 15.02
CA GLU A 93 -31.04 18.53 13.85
C GLU A 93 -31.34 20.01 13.64
N SER A 94 -31.64 20.75 14.72
CA SER A 94 -31.89 22.19 14.64
C SER A 94 -30.66 22.95 14.14
N GLY A 95 -29.45 22.59 14.60
CA GLY A 95 -28.19 23.18 14.14
C GLY A 95 -27.87 22.86 12.68
N LEU A 96 -28.08 21.61 12.25
CA LEU A 96 -27.94 21.19 10.85
C LEU A 96 -28.90 21.96 9.93
N ARG A 97 -30.16 22.11 10.36
CA ARG A 97 -31.21 22.82 9.61
C ARG A 97 -30.92 24.30 9.46
N ARG A 98 -30.40 24.97 10.50
CA ARG A 98 -29.95 26.37 10.43
C ARG A 98 -28.66 26.53 9.63
N GLY A 99 -27.91 25.45 9.44
CA GLY A 99 -26.61 25.45 8.77
C GLY A 99 -25.46 25.90 9.64
N ASP A 100 -25.66 25.86 10.97
CA ASP A 100 -24.61 26.07 11.97
C ASP A 100 -23.56 24.95 11.90
N TYR A 101 -24.02 23.73 11.58
CA TYR A 101 -23.18 22.54 11.40
C TYR A 101 -23.23 22.05 9.95
N ARG A 102 -22.07 21.64 9.42
CA ARG A 102 -21.96 20.98 8.10
C ARG A 102 -21.30 19.62 8.16
N CYS A 103 -21.10 19.11 9.35
CA CYS A 103 -20.55 17.79 9.66
C CYS A 103 -20.91 17.42 11.10
N ILE A 104 -20.75 16.15 11.43
CA ILE A 104 -20.98 15.60 12.76
C ILE A 104 -19.71 14.86 13.17
N LYS A 105 -19.23 15.04 14.40
CA LYS A 105 -18.05 14.36 14.94
C LYS A 105 -18.47 13.42 16.07
N ILE A 106 -18.05 12.17 16.03
CA ILE A 106 -18.27 11.18 17.10
C ILE A 106 -16.92 10.82 17.72
N TYR A 107 -16.78 10.96 19.04
CA TYR A 107 -15.52 10.78 19.78
C TYR A 107 -15.32 9.34 20.28
N LEU A 108 -15.23 8.38 19.34
CA LEU A 108 -14.96 6.98 19.69
C LEU A 108 -13.65 6.85 20.49
N GLY A 109 -13.55 5.79 21.28
CA GLY A 109 -12.46 5.61 22.24
C GLY A 109 -12.67 6.38 23.54
N TYR A 110 -13.10 7.64 23.47
CA TYR A 110 -13.46 8.44 24.65
C TYR A 110 -14.82 8.03 25.22
N THR A 111 -15.81 7.81 24.36
CA THR A 111 -17.19 7.47 24.75
C THR A 111 -17.38 5.99 25.12
N HIS A 112 -16.38 5.14 24.91
CA HIS A 112 -16.44 3.67 25.16
C HIS A 112 -17.56 2.93 24.39
N HIS A 113 -17.94 3.44 23.22
CA HIS A 113 -18.94 2.87 22.33
C HIS A 113 -18.32 2.57 20.95
N PHE A 114 -18.82 1.54 20.27
CA PHE A 114 -18.49 1.28 18.87
C PHE A 114 -19.32 2.18 17.93
N ALA A 115 -18.86 2.37 16.70
CA ALA A 115 -19.60 3.10 15.69
C ALA A 115 -20.96 2.45 15.38
N SER A 116 -21.05 1.12 15.41
CA SER A 116 -22.27 0.36 15.15
C SER A 116 -23.26 0.32 16.32
N GLU A 117 -23.00 1.04 17.41
CA GLU A 117 -23.94 1.08 18.54
C GLU A 117 -25.27 1.73 18.14
N PRO A 118 -26.43 1.16 18.52
CA PRO A 118 -27.76 1.62 18.08
C PRO A 118 -28.06 3.10 18.37
N GLN A 119 -27.39 3.70 19.36
CA GLN A 119 -27.55 5.11 19.69
C GLN A 119 -27.10 6.07 18.58
N TYR A 120 -26.22 5.63 17.67
CA TYR A 120 -25.73 6.44 16.55
C TYR A 120 -26.59 6.31 15.28
N GLU A 121 -27.50 5.34 15.22
CA GLU A 121 -28.40 5.14 14.07
C GLU A 121 -29.19 6.41 13.70
N PRO A 122 -29.82 7.14 14.64
CA PRO A 122 -30.51 8.38 14.31
C PRO A 122 -29.57 9.48 13.83
N VAL A 123 -28.30 9.45 14.23
CA VAL A 123 -27.26 10.39 13.78
C VAL A 123 -26.94 10.14 12.31
N TYR A 124 -26.81 8.88 11.89
CA TYR A 124 -26.58 8.51 10.49
C TYR A 124 -27.78 8.89 9.61
N ALA A 125 -29.00 8.69 10.11
CA ALA A 125 -30.21 9.14 9.41
C ALA A 125 -30.24 10.67 9.22
N LEU A 126 -29.83 11.45 10.21
CA LEU A 126 -29.70 12.90 10.09
C LEU A 126 -28.58 13.30 9.13
N ALA A 127 -27.43 12.63 9.19
CA ALA A 127 -26.31 12.86 8.29
C ALA A 127 -26.70 12.64 6.83
N GLU A 128 -27.44 11.56 6.55
CA GLU A 128 -28.00 11.28 5.23
C GLU A 128 -29.02 12.36 4.81
N LYS A 129 -29.98 12.68 5.69
CA LYS A 129 -31.06 13.65 5.42
C LYS A 129 -30.54 15.04 5.05
N TYR A 130 -29.49 15.49 5.72
CA TYR A 130 -28.90 16.83 5.51
C TYR A 130 -27.65 16.81 4.61
N ASP A 131 -27.26 15.65 4.08
CA ASP A 131 -26.06 15.44 3.27
C ASP A 131 -24.79 16.05 3.88
N VAL A 132 -24.50 15.64 5.13
CA VAL A 132 -23.30 16.04 5.86
C VAL A 132 -22.47 14.80 6.22
N PRO A 133 -21.12 14.90 6.24
CA PRO A 133 -20.29 13.77 6.64
C PRO A 133 -20.29 13.55 8.16
N VAL A 134 -20.10 12.30 8.55
CA VAL A 134 -19.83 11.90 9.94
C VAL A 134 -18.36 11.57 10.10
N VAL A 135 -17.69 12.33 10.95
CA VAL A 135 -16.28 12.18 11.29
C VAL A 135 -16.17 11.36 12.57
N PHE A 136 -15.41 10.28 12.55
CA PHE A 136 -15.09 9.50 13.75
C PHE A 136 -13.72 9.89 14.28
N HIS A 137 -13.58 10.00 15.60
CA HIS A 137 -12.27 9.89 16.23
C HIS A 137 -11.80 8.45 16.11
N THR A 138 -10.59 8.23 15.58
CA THR A 138 -10.00 6.89 15.48
C THR A 138 -8.52 6.97 15.77
N GLY A 139 -7.92 5.84 16.17
CA GLY A 139 -6.52 5.79 16.54
C GLY A 139 -6.26 6.16 18.00
N ASP A 140 -5.11 6.78 18.22
CA ASP A 140 -4.61 7.20 19.51
C ASP A 140 -5.54 8.24 20.16
N THR A 141 -5.57 8.22 21.48
CA THR A 141 -6.42 9.08 22.30
C THR A 141 -5.56 9.71 23.37
N ASP A 142 -5.61 11.04 23.48
CA ASP A 142 -4.88 11.81 24.50
C ASP A 142 -5.53 11.68 25.90
N SER A 143 -5.79 10.44 26.34
CA SER A 143 -6.39 10.13 27.63
C SER A 143 -6.10 8.69 28.05
N THR A 144 -5.58 8.51 29.26
CA THR A 144 -5.36 7.18 29.86
C THR A 144 -6.66 6.47 30.24
N ARG A 145 -7.81 7.16 30.18
CA ARG A 145 -9.15 6.60 30.46
C ARG A 145 -9.90 6.18 29.20
N ALA A 146 -9.43 6.59 28.02
CA ALA A 146 -10.00 6.16 26.76
C ALA A 146 -9.62 4.70 26.47
N LYS A 147 -10.42 4.03 25.63
CA LYS A 147 -10.25 2.61 25.32
C LYS A 147 -10.10 2.43 23.81
N LEU A 148 -8.87 2.15 23.39
CA LEU A 148 -8.47 2.08 21.98
C LEU A 148 -9.28 1.11 21.12
N LYS A 149 -9.80 0.01 21.70
CA LYS A 149 -10.63 -0.95 20.96
C LYS A 149 -11.87 -0.32 20.31
N TYR A 150 -12.39 0.77 20.86
CA TYR A 150 -13.53 1.49 20.30
C TYR A 150 -13.12 2.50 19.24
N ALA A 151 -11.85 2.94 19.24
CA ALA A 151 -11.28 3.84 18.26
C ALA A 151 -10.50 3.11 17.15
N ASP A 152 -10.55 1.77 17.11
CA ASP A 152 -9.92 0.98 16.05
C ASP A 152 -10.64 1.26 14.71
N PRO A 153 -9.92 1.71 13.66
CA PRO A 153 -10.52 2.04 12.37
C PRO A 153 -11.33 0.90 11.73
N LEU A 154 -11.00 -0.37 12.02
CA LEU A 154 -11.77 -1.52 11.49
C LEU A 154 -13.23 -1.50 11.93
N THR A 155 -13.55 -0.86 13.06
CA THR A 155 -14.92 -0.75 13.56
C THR A 155 -15.80 0.13 12.66
N ILE A 156 -15.21 0.95 11.78
CA ILE A 156 -15.94 1.82 10.85
C ILE A 156 -16.45 1.04 9.63
N ASP A 157 -15.87 -0.13 9.33
CA ASP A 157 -16.28 -0.95 8.18
C ASP A 157 -17.75 -1.33 8.24
N GLU A 158 -18.24 -1.73 9.42
CA GLU A 158 -19.62 -2.16 9.64
C GLU A 158 -20.62 -1.05 9.27
N VAL A 159 -20.47 0.15 9.85
CA VAL A 159 -21.38 1.28 9.56
C VAL A 159 -21.21 1.82 8.14
N ALA A 160 -20.02 1.72 7.55
CA ALA A 160 -19.80 2.14 6.17
C ALA A 160 -20.58 1.27 5.17
N VAL A 161 -20.64 -0.04 5.43
CA VAL A 161 -21.41 -1.01 4.66
C VAL A 161 -22.92 -0.81 4.85
N ASP A 162 -23.36 -0.59 6.10
CA ASP A 162 -24.78 -0.49 6.43
C ASP A 162 -25.41 0.85 6.00
N HIS A 163 -24.61 1.92 5.91
CA HIS A 163 -25.06 3.26 5.49
C HIS A 163 -24.31 3.77 4.25
N PRO A 164 -24.49 3.15 3.07
CA PRO A 164 -23.70 3.49 1.86
C PRO A 164 -23.98 4.90 1.30
N ARG A 165 -25.05 5.57 1.76
CA ARG A 165 -25.40 6.95 1.37
C ARG A 165 -24.83 8.01 2.31
N VAL A 166 -24.28 7.62 3.46
CA VAL A 166 -23.63 8.53 4.41
C VAL A 166 -22.14 8.56 4.12
N ARG A 167 -21.57 9.77 4.10
CA ARG A 167 -20.12 9.97 3.98
C ARG A 167 -19.48 9.87 5.35
N PHE A 168 -18.54 8.96 5.52
CA PHE A 168 -17.80 8.78 6.76
C PHE A 168 -16.37 9.27 6.63
N VAL A 169 -15.82 9.84 7.69
CA VAL A 169 -14.42 10.30 7.74
C VAL A 169 -13.73 9.66 8.94
N ILE A 170 -12.64 8.96 8.69
CA ILE A 170 -11.74 8.42 9.72
C ILE A 170 -10.72 9.51 10.05
N ALA A 171 -10.86 10.14 11.23
CA ALA A 171 -9.92 11.17 11.66
C ALA A 171 -8.57 10.59 12.06
N HIS A 172 -7.54 11.39 11.88
CA HIS A 172 -6.15 11.07 12.19
C HIS A 172 -5.59 9.85 11.46
N CYS A 173 -6.23 9.50 10.33
CA CYS A 173 -5.94 8.33 9.53
C CYS A 173 -5.85 7.04 10.38
N GLY A 174 -6.56 6.97 11.51
CA GLY A 174 -6.50 5.85 12.43
C GLY A 174 -5.17 5.63 13.16
N ASN A 175 -4.23 6.58 13.14
CA ASN A 175 -2.90 6.47 13.73
C ASN A 175 -2.94 5.88 15.16
N PRO A 176 -2.26 4.75 15.46
CA PRO A 176 -1.23 4.08 14.68
C PRO A 176 -1.72 2.99 13.70
N TRP A 177 -3.00 2.66 13.67
CA TRP A 177 -3.60 1.67 12.77
C TRP A 177 -3.91 2.23 11.39
N ILE A 178 -2.92 2.92 10.80
CA ILE A 178 -3.04 3.57 9.50
C ILE A 178 -3.38 2.55 8.40
N GLU A 179 -2.82 1.34 8.49
CA GLU A 179 -3.13 0.27 7.52
C GLU A 179 -4.58 -0.18 7.60
N SER A 180 -5.14 -0.30 8.82
CA SER A 180 -6.55 -0.61 9.02
C SER A 180 -7.45 0.50 8.46
N ALA A 181 -7.12 1.77 8.74
CA ALA A 181 -7.88 2.90 8.21
C ALA A 181 -7.85 2.95 6.68
N ALA A 182 -6.67 2.74 6.09
CA ALA A 182 -6.49 2.69 4.65
C ALA A 182 -7.29 1.55 4.01
N GLU A 183 -7.35 0.36 4.62
CA GLU A 183 -8.13 -0.77 4.14
C GLU A 183 -9.63 -0.46 4.16
N VAL A 184 -10.15 0.11 5.25
CA VAL A 184 -11.57 0.48 5.36
C VAL A 184 -11.94 1.54 4.31
N ALA A 185 -11.11 2.55 4.12
CA ALA A 185 -11.33 3.59 3.11
C ALA A 185 -11.16 3.08 1.67
N TYR A 186 -10.25 2.13 1.45
CA TYR A 186 -10.06 1.47 0.16
C TYR A 186 -11.30 0.65 -0.23
N LYS A 187 -11.80 -0.17 0.70
CA LYS A 187 -12.96 -1.04 0.51
C LYS A 187 -14.27 -0.27 0.35
N ASN A 188 -14.46 0.80 1.13
CA ASN A 188 -15.75 1.49 1.23
C ASN A 188 -15.70 2.87 0.53
N PRO A 189 -16.39 3.06 -0.62
CA PRO A 189 -16.27 4.28 -1.41
C PRO A 189 -16.85 5.54 -0.74
N ASN A 190 -17.63 5.37 0.32
CA ASN A 190 -18.21 6.41 1.16
C ASN A 190 -17.34 6.77 2.38
N VAL A 191 -16.15 6.17 2.53
CA VAL A 191 -15.21 6.44 3.62
C VAL A 191 -14.01 7.26 3.14
N TYR A 192 -13.67 8.30 3.87
CA TYR A 192 -12.55 9.21 3.61
C TYR A 192 -11.59 9.24 4.81
N LEU A 193 -10.34 9.62 4.58
CA LEU A 193 -9.33 9.76 5.63
C LEU A 193 -9.00 11.24 5.86
N ASP A 194 -8.97 11.65 7.11
CA ASP A 194 -8.40 12.92 7.54
C ASP A 194 -6.98 12.67 8.09
N GLY A 195 -5.98 13.35 7.50
CA GLY A 195 -4.55 13.23 7.84
C GLY A 195 -4.08 14.14 8.98
N SER A 196 -4.95 14.61 9.85
CA SER A 196 -4.59 15.40 11.03
C SER A 196 -3.88 14.56 12.11
N ALA A 197 -3.28 15.22 13.11
CA ALA A 197 -2.70 14.60 14.32
C ALA A 197 -1.72 13.40 14.13
N PHE A 198 -1.05 13.29 12.98
CA PHE A 198 0.04 12.33 12.77
C PHE A 198 1.22 12.55 13.75
N LEU A 199 1.43 13.78 14.21
CA LEU A 199 2.38 14.14 15.26
C LEU A 199 1.63 14.79 16.42
N VAL A 200 1.93 14.34 17.64
CA VAL A 200 1.36 14.88 18.88
C VAL A 200 2.51 15.26 19.82
N GLY A 201 2.45 16.46 20.40
CA GLY A 201 3.45 17.00 21.34
C GLY A 201 4.08 18.32 20.93
N ASP A 202 5.09 18.77 21.68
CA ASP A 202 5.85 19.99 21.36
C ASP A 202 6.82 19.72 20.20
N MET A 203 6.44 20.16 19.01
CA MET A 203 7.20 20.03 17.77
C MET A 203 8.61 20.64 17.84
N THR A 204 8.86 21.59 18.75
CA THR A 204 10.20 22.16 18.95
C THR A 204 11.14 21.23 19.72
N ARG A 205 10.59 20.23 20.40
CA ARG A 205 11.31 19.24 21.21
C ARG A 205 11.33 17.84 20.59
N LEU A 206 10.60 17.64 19.50
CA LEU A 206 10.56 16.36 18.80
C LEU A 206 11.84 16.11 17.99
N PRO A 207 12.49 14.93 18.11
CA PRO A 207 13.64 14.58 17.30
C PRO A 207 13.31 14.65 15.80
N ARG A 208 14.19 15.28 14.99
CA ARG A 208 13.99 15.43 13.53
C ARG A 208 13.75 14.10 12.81
N ALA A 209 14.28 12.99 13.32
CA ALA A 209 14.05 11.65 12.78
C ALA A 209 12.57 11.20 12.93
N GLN A 210 11.90 11.56 14.02
CA GLN A 210 10.50 11.23 14.25
C GLN A 210 9.58 12.04 13.32
N VAL A 211 9.89 13.31 13.08
CA VAL A 211 9.17 14.16 12.12
C VAL A 211 9.31 13.60 10.69
N ARG A 212 10.50 13.13 10.30
CA ARG A 212 10.73 12.51 8.99
C ARG A 212 9.98 11.19 8.83
N ARG A 213 10.05 10.31 9.84
CA ARG A 213 9.31 9.05 9.85
C ARG A 213 7.82 9.26 9.59
N VAL A 214 7.23 10.21 10.30
CA VAL A 214 5.80 10.48 10.18
C VAL A 214 5.43 11.11 8.83
N ARG A 215 6.29 11.96 8.27
CA ARG A 215 6.13 12.44 6.89
C ARG A 215 6.14 11.27 5.89
N ASP A 216 7.04 10.32 6.06
CA ASP A 216 7.17 9.18 5.16
C ASP A 216 5.99 8.18 5.32
N GLU A 217 5.48 8.00 6.55
CA GLU A 217 4.24 7.24 6.83
C GLU A 217 3.00 7.91 6.21
N ALA A 218 2.86 9.24 6.32
CA ALA A 218 1.78 9.98 5.68
C ALA A 218 1.85 9.92 4.14
N ALA A 219 3.04 9.99 3.55
CA ALA A 219 3.25 9.83 2.11
C ALA A 219 2.87 8.42 1.61
N ALA A 220 3.04 7.39 2.45
CA ALA A 220 2.65 6.03 2.12
C ALA A 220 1.12 5.83 2.06
N VAL A 221 0.32 6.66 2.75
CA VAL A 221 -1.15 6.65 2.69
C VAL A 221 -1.65 7.25 1.37
N ASP A 222 -1.06 8.37 0.94
CA ASP A 222 -1.42 9.06 -0.30
C ASP A 222 -1.25 8.13 -1.54
N LEU A 223 -0.18 7.34 -1.55
CA LEU A 223 0.09 6.33 -2.58
C LEU A 223 -0.94 5.19 -2.61
N ARG A 224 -1.60 4.86 -1.49
CA ARG A 224 -2.66 3.84 -1.43
C ARG A 224 -4.01 4.38 -1.93
N LEU A 225 -4.29 5.67 -1.71
CA LEU A 225 -5.55 6.32 -2.09
C LEU A 225 -5.58 6.86 -3.54
N HIS A 226 -4.43 7.15 -4.16
CA HIS A 226 -4.32 7.59 -5.57
C HIS A 226 -4.62 6.49 -6.61
N ARG A 227 -5.19 5.34 -6.20
CA ARG A 227 -5.67 4.28 -7.10
C ARG A 227 -7.00 4.59 -7.83
N ARG A 228 -7.56 5.80 -7.72
CA ARG A 228 -8.64 6.26 -8.61
C ARG A 228 -8.09 7.18 -9.70
N PRO A 229 -8.40 6.97 -10.98
CA PRO A 229 -8.33 8.06 -11.94
C PRO A 229 -9.28 9.18 -11.45
N VAL A 230 -8.76 10.39 -11.30
CA VAL A 230 -9.55 11.62 -11.07
C VAL A 230 -10.26 12.04 -12.36
N GLU A 231 -10.79 11.08 -13.12
CA GLU A 231 -11.43 11.28 -14.42
C GLU A 231 -12.78 10.56 -14.50
N ALA A 232 -13.64 10.74 -13.50
CA ALA A 232 -15.09 10.54 -13.65
C ALA A 232 -15.83 11.11 -12.44
N ASP A 233 -15.98 12.44 -12.35
CA ASP A 233 -17.25 13.04 -11.87
C ASP A 233 -17.34 14.58 -11.89
N VAL A 234 -16.33 15.30 -12.39
CA VAL A 234 -16.39 16.78 -12.46
C VAL A 234 -17.35 17.30 -13.56
N ARG A 235 -18.10 16.42 -14.27
CA ARG A 235 -19.02 16.83 -15.36
C ARG A 235 -20.51 16.51 -15.16
N HIS A 236 -20.96 16.04 -13.99
CA HIS A 236 -22.39 15.85 -13.73
C HIS A 236 -23.03 16.83 -12.73
N GLY A 237 -22.27 17.79 -12.17
CA GLY A 237 -22.81 18.78 -11.21
C GLY A 237 -23.44 20.04 -11.80
N LEU A 238 -23.35 20.28 -13.12
CA LEU A 238 -23.75 21.56 -13.74
C LEU A 238 -24.52 21.38 -15.06
N ALA A 239 -25.48 20.47 -15.10
CA ALA A 239 -26.48 20.44 -16.16
C ALA A 239 -27.87 20.18 -15.59
N ALA A 240 -28.66 21.25 -15.56
CA ALA A 240 -30.06 21.32 -15.20
C ALA A 240 -30.87 20.06 -15.55
N ARG A 241 -31.32 19.32 -14.54
CA ARG A 241 -32.53 18.50 -14.64
C ARG A 241 -33.63 19.18 -13.84
N ARG A 242 -34.50 19.88 -14.56
CA ARG A 242 -35.79 20.33 -14.05
C ARG A 242 -36.57 19.08 -13.61
N HIS A 243 -36.81 18.94 -12.32
CA HIS A 243 -37.69 17.92 -11.77
C HIS A 243 -39.11 18.11 -12.34
N ARG A 244 -39.62 17.09 -13.03
CA ARG A 244 -41.05 16.87 -13.19
C ARG A 244 -41.46 15.91 -12.08
N VAL A 245 -42.23 16.42 -11.13
CA VAL A 245 -42.85 15.65 -10.05
C VAL A 245 -43.80 14.63 -10.66
N VAL A 246 -43.64 13.36 -10.29
CA VAL A 246 -44.68 12.33 -10.46
C VAL A 246 -44.90 11.70 -9.07
N PRO A 247 -46.13 11.69 -8.54
CA PRO A 247 -46.38 11.21 -7.19
C PRO A 247 -46.42 9.68 -7.14
N ALA A 248 -46.02 9.16 -5.98
CA ALA A 248 -46.07 7.75 -5.61
C ALA A 248 -47.49 7.19 -5.71
N ARG A 249 -47.59 5.93 -6.18
CA ARG A 249 -48.74 5.07 -5.91
C ARG A 249 -48.25 3.77 -5.32
N ASP A 250 -48.93 3.40 -4.24
CA ASP A 250 -48.88 2.14 -3.52
C ASP A 250 -48.85 0.93 -4.44
N SER A 251 -48.12 -0.10 -4.03
CA SER A 251 -48.51 -1.51 -4.17
C SER A 251 -47.58 -2.37 -3.32
N ALA A 252 -47.97 -2.55 -2.05
CA ALA A 252 -47.69 -3.79 -1.35
C ALA A 252 -48.40 -4.90 -2.13
N GLU A 253 -47.65 -5.79 -2.80
CA GLU A 253 -48.06 -7.13 -3.28
C GLU A 253 -47.02 -7.61 -4.30
N VAL A 254 -45.89 -8.17 -3.85
CA VAL A 254 -45.28 -9.41 -4.39
C VAL A 254 -44.35 -9.96 -3.30
N LEU A 255 -44.95 -10.37 -2.19
CA LEU A 255 -44.42 -11.44 -1.35
C LEU A 255 -45.02 -12.73 -1.89
N ALA A 256 -44.19 -13.76 -2.05
CA ALA A 256 -44.51 -15.13 -2.48
C ALA A 256 -44.34 -15.47 -3.97
N ALA A 257 -43.09 -15.78 -4.35
CA ALA A 257 -42.76 -17.00 -5.09
C ALA A 257 -41.23 -17.07 -5.29
N GLY A 258 -40.58 -18.16 -4.88
CA GLY A 258 -39.20 -18.46 -5.28
C GLY A 258 -38.20 -18.80 -4.19
N VAL A 259 -38.62 -19.28 -3.01
CA VAL A 259 -37.72 -20.02 -2.12
C VAL A 259 -37.48 -21.40 -2.74
N SER A 260 -36.39 -21.55 -3.48
CA SER A 260 -35.77 -22.86 -3.73
C SER A 260 -34.37 -22.88 -3.16
N ARG A 261 -34.25 -23.67 -2.10
CA ARG A 261 -33.03 -24.05 -1.38
C ARG A 261 -31.87 -24.41 -2.33
N GLN A 262 -30.76 -23.69 -2.23
CA GLN A 262 -29.44 -24.33 -2.20
C GLN A 262 -28.80 -24.03 -0.85
N ARG A 263 -28.49 -25.11 -0.14
CA ARG A 263 -27.85 -25.12 1.17
C ARG A 263 -26.43 -24.58 1.03
N GLY A 264 -26.14 -23.45 1.66
CA GLY A 264 -24.77 -23.09 2.00
C GLY A 264 -24.29 -24.04 3.09
N GLU A 265 -23.27 -24.83 2.79
CA GLU A 265 -22.49 -25.50 3.82
C GLU A 265 -21.80 -24.41 4.65
N GLY A 266 -22.09 -24.38 5.95
CA GLY A 266 -21.49 -23.44 6.88
C GLY A 266 -19.99 -23.64 6.98
N VAL A 267 -19.24 -22.54 6.96
CA VAL A 267 -17.84 -22.52 7.38
C VAL A 267 -17.79 -22.93 8.86
N PRO A 268 -17.05 -24.00 9.23
CA PRO A 268 -17.03 -24.48 10.60
C PRO A 268 -16.23 -23.53 11.50
N ALA A 269 -16.60 -23.49 12.78
CA ALA A 269 -16.00 -22.73 13.88
C ALA A 269 -14.54 -23.12 14.24
N GLY A 270 -13.69 -23.36 13.24
CA GLY A 270 -12.30 -23.81 13.37
C GLY A 270 -11.23 -22.73 13.17
N SER A 271 -11.55 -21.55 12.66
CA SER A 271 -10.53 -20.54 12.28
C SER A 271 -9.75 -19.96 13.47
N VAL A 272 -10.37 -19.86 14.65
CA VAL A 272 -9.71 -19.40 15.89
C VAL A 272 -8.82 -20.50 16.49
N ALA A 273 -9.25 -21.77 16.42
CA ALA A 273 -8.49 -22.91 16.93
C ALA A 273 -7.22 -23.18 16.08
N VAL A 274 -7.29 -22.97 14.76
CA VAL A 274 -6.14 -23.13 13.85
C VAL A 274 -5.03 -22.12 14.14
N ASN A 275 -5.36 -20.88 14.54
CA ASN A 275 -4.38 -19.85 14.90
C ASN A 275 -3.69 -20.11 16.25
N PHE A 276 -4.39 -20.70 17.22
CA PHE A 276 -3.80 -21.07 18.50
C PHE A 276 -2.93 -22.34 18.39
N LEU A 277 -3.42 -23.35 17.65
CA LEU A 277 -2.71 -24.60 17.41
C LEU A 277 -1.45 -24.40 16.56
N SER A 278 -1.49 -23.53 15.54
CA SER A 278 -0.29 -23.18 14.74
C SER A 278 0.77 -22.41 15.53
N ARG A 279 0.39 -21.57 16.51
CA ARG A 279 1.32 -20.93 17.44
C ARG A 279 1.98 -21.93 18.40
N LEU A 280 1.22 -22.91 18.89
CA LEU A 280 1.74 -24.01 19.71
C LEU A 280 2.67 -24.94 18.91
N LEU A 281 2.32 -25.28 17.66
CA LEU A 281 3.15 -26.10 16.75
C LEU A 281 4.44 -25.39 16.30
N ARG A 282 4.46 -24.04 16.28
CA ARG A 282 5.65 -23.25 15.92
C ARG A 282 6.51 -22.85 17.12
N ALA A 283 6.02 -22.98 18.35
CA ALA A 283 6.77 -22.68 19.57
C ALA A 283 8.12 -23.45 19.67
N PRO A 284 8.21 -24.75 19.31
CA PRO A 284 9.48 -25.48 19.31
C PRO A 284 10.48 -24.98 18.26
N LEU A 285 10.01 -24.38 17.16
CA LEU A 285 10.89 -23.86 16.11
C LEU A 285 11.76 -22.70 16.61
N ARG A 286 11.29 -21.97 17.64
CA ARG A 286 12.04 -20.89 18.29
C ARG A 286 13.20 -21.40 19.15
N LEU A 287 13.22 -22.69 19.49
CA LEU A 287 14.28 -23.36 20.25
C LEU A 287 15.44 -23.82 19.35
N VAL A 288 15.27 -23.79 18.02
CA VAL A 288 16.34 -24.14 17.08
C VAL A 288 17.42 -23.04 17.14
N PRO A 289 18.68 -23.36 17.49
CA PRO A 289 19.73 -22.36 17.58
C PRO A 289 19.94 -21.66 16.25
N ARG A 290 20.03 -20.32 16.27
CA ARG A 290 20.46 -19.55 15.10
C ARG A 290 21.87 -19.99 14.70
N GLY A 291 22.08 -20.29 13.43
CA GLY A 291 23.34 -20.81 12.91
C GLY A 291 23.41 -22.35 12.82
N ALA A 292 22.45 -23.09 13.38
CA ALA A 292 22.41 -24.54 13.23
C ALA A 292 22.18 -24.94 11.77
N THR A 293 22.94 -25.92 11.27
CA THR A 293 22.71 -26.49 9.95
C THR A 293 21.63 -27.57 10.02
N MET A 294 20.51 -27.31 9.35
CA MET A 294 19.34 -28.17 9.24
C MET A 294 19.27 -28.80 7.85
N ARG A 295 18.52 -29.91 7.72
CA ARG A 295 18.06 -30.37 6.40
C ARG A 295 16.68 -29.78 6.12
N VAL A 296 16.47 -29.34 4.90
CA VAL A 296 15.14 -28.91 4.44
C VAL A 296 14.21 -30.12 4.49
N LEU A 297 13.11 -29.99 5.24
CA LEU A 297 12.27 -31.14 5.62
C LEU A 297 11.32 -31.59 4.50
N SER A 298 10.81 -30.65 3.70
CA SER A 298 9.80 -30.88 2.66
C SER A 298 10.04 -30.00 1.43
N GLY A 299 9.09 -30.01 0.48
CA GLY A 299 9.16 -29.19 -0.74
C GLY A 299 10.26 -29.60 -1.72
N GLU A 300 10.50 -28.74 -2.71
CA GLU A 300 11.42 -29.05 -3.82
C GLU A 300 12.88 -29.14 -3.38
N LEU A 301 13.22 -28.45 -2.29
CA LEU A 301 14.55 -28.50 -1.69
C LEU A 301 14.73 -29.57 -0.62
N ARG A 302 13.78 -30.49 -0.44
CA ARG A 302 13.88 -31.56 0.55
C ARG A 302 15.25 -32.25 0.51
N GLY A 303 15.89 -32.33 1.66
CA GLY A 303 17.21 -32.94 1.85
C GLY A 303 18.40 -31.97 1.74
N SER A 304 18.23 -30.80 1.12
CA SER A 304 19.28 -29.77 1.06
C SER A 304 19.63 -29.25 2.45
N LYS A 305 20.88 -28.82 2.64
CA LYS A 305 21.35 -28.23 3.90
C LYS A 305 21.04 -26.74 3.93
N TRP A 306 20.49 -26.28 5.05
CA TRP A 306 20.11 -24.89 5.28
C TRP A 306 20.49 -24.43 6.69
N ILE A 307 20.94 -23.20 6.85
CA ILE A 307 21.32 -22.63 8.14
C ILE A 307 20.11 -21.93 8.77
N ALA A 308 19.70 -22.39 9.95
CA ALA A 308 18.60 -21.79 10.71
C ALA A 308 18.90 -20.32 11.04
N GLY A 309 17.94 -19.42 10.82
CA GLY A 309 18.10 -17.98 11.01
C GLY A 309 18.69 -17.22 9.82
N ALA A 310 19.04 -17.91 8.73
CA ALA A 310 19.44 -17.25 7.48
C ALA A 310 18.28 -16.44 6.86
N ALA A 311 17.09 -17.03 6.85
CA ALA A 311 15.82 -16.44 6.40
C ALA A 311 14.64 -16.98 7.23
N THR A 312 13.41 -16.87 6.73
CA THR A 312 12.20 -17.35 7.41
C THR A 312 12.25 -18.85 7.71
N HIS A 313 11.50 -19.32 8.71
CA HIS A 313 11.44 -20.75 9.04
C HIS A 313 10.89 -21.60 7.88
N GLY A 314 10.07 -20.99 7.00
CA GLY A 314 9.53 -21.64 5.82
C GLY A 314 10.62 -22.22 4.91
N CYS A 315 11.80 -21.60 4.84
CA CYS A 315 12.89 -22.09 3.99
C CYS A 315 13.39 -23.48 4.40
N TRP A 316 13.64 -23.72 5.69
CA TRP A 316 14.11 -25.03 6.15
C TRP A 316 12.98 -26.02 6.45
N LEU A 317 11.74 -25.55 6.62
CA LEU A 317 10.58 -26.42 6.56
C LEU A 317 10.27 -26.89 5.13
N GLY A 318 10.72 -26.14 4.11
CA GLY A 318 10.46 -26.42 2.69
C GLY A 318 9.17 -25.80 2.14
N THR A 319 8.52 -24.96 2.93
CA THR A 319 7.18 -24.39 2.65
C THR A 319 7.24 -22.92 2.22
N TYR A 320 8.42 -22.42 1.85
CA TYR A 320 8.60 -21.04 1.41
C TYR A 320 8.15 -20.86 -0.04
N GLU A 321 7.09 -20.09 -0.27
CA GLU A 321 6.53 -19.80 -1.60
C GLU A 321 6.26 -21.05 -2.47
N PRO A 322 5.31 -21.92 -2.06
CA PRO A 322 5.12 -23.22 -2.71
C PRO A 322 4.64 -23.11 -4.17
N GLU A 323 3.84 -22.11 -4.53
CA GLU A 323 3.41 -21.85 -5.91
C GLU A 323 4.60 -21.48 -6.80
N ALA A 324 5.45 -20.58 -6.31
CA ALA A 324 6.66 -20.13 -6.99
C ALA A 324 7.67 -21.28 -7.14
N GLN A 325 7.85 -22.13 -6.13
CA GLN A 325 8.66 -23.34 -6.22
C GLN A 325 8.17 -24.29 -7.33
N ARG A 326 6.85 -24.52 -7.43
CA ARG A 326 6.26 -25.39 -8.46
C ARG A 326 6.47 -24.81 -9.85
N ALA A 327 6.12 -23.53 -10.04
CA ALA A 327 6.32 -22.84 -11.31
C ALA A 327 7.78 -22.83 -11.75
N PHE A 328 8.70 -22.64 -10.81
CA PHE A 328 10.13 -22.67 -11.06
C PHE A 328 10.59 -24.07 -11.52
N ARG A 329 10.20 -25.13 -10.79
CA ARG A 329 10.52 -26.51 -11.13
C ARG A 329 9.99 -26.89 -12.53
N ASP A 330 8.79 -26.46 -12.87
CA ASP A 330 8.15 -26.81 -14.15
C ASP A 330 8.74 -26.04 -15.34
N ALA A 331 9.48 -24.95 -15.09
CA ALA A 331 10.03 -24.09 -16.13
C ALA A 331 11.54 -24.23 -16.34
N VAL A 332 12.29 -24.70 -15.32
CA VAL A 332 13.75 -24.84 -15.37
C VAL A 332 14.14 -26.30 -15.63
N HIS A 333 14.94 -26.50 -16.66
CA HIS A 333 15.37 -27.82 -17.14
C HIS A 333 16.88 -28.02 -17.00
N ASP A 334 17.32 -29.29 -17.00
CA ASP A 334 18.74 -29.62 -16.96
C ASP A 334 19.49 -29.01 -18.16
N GLY A 335 20.59 -28.30 -17.88
CA GLY A 335 21.35 -27.55 -18.88
C GLY A 335 21.01 -26.06 -18.97
N ASP A 336 19.95 -25.58 -18.31
CA ASP A 336 19.55 -24.17 -18.39
C ASP A 336 20.56 -23.23 -17.70
N VAL A 337 20.70 -22.03 -18.29
CA VAL A 337 21.29 -20.88 -17.61
C VAL A 337 20.19 -20.15 -16.85
N VAL A 338 20.35 -20.03 -15.53
CA VAL A 338 19.36 -19.42 -14.64
C VAL A 338 19.94 -18.23 -13.91
N TYR A 339 19.21 -17.12 -13.90
CA TYR A 339 19.52 -15.96 -13.07
C TYR A 339 18.62 -15.94 -11.84
N ASP A 340 19.22 -15.80 -10.66
CA ASP A 340 18.51 -15.52 -9.40
C ASP A 340 18.83 -14.08 -8.98
N VAL A 341 17.96 -13.15 -9.38
CA VAL A 341 18.09 -11.71 -9.15
C VAL A 341 17.44 -11.36 -7.82
N GLY A 342 18.25 -10.89 -6.86
CA GLY A 342 17.85 -10.76 -5.46
C GLY A 342 17.88 -12.12 -4.76
N ALA A 343 19.06 -12.75 -4.74
CA ALA A 343 19.21 -14.13 -4.29
C ALA A 343 19.01 -14.32 -2.77
N ASN A 344 19.10 -13.25 -1.97
CA ASN A 344 18.99 -13.27 -0.52
C ASN A 344 19.90 -14.36 0.08
N ALA A 345 19.40 -15.19 0.99
CA ALA A 345 20.12 -16.31 1.57
C ALA A 345 20.23 -17.54 0.63
N GLY A 346 19.70 -17.48 -0.59
CA GLY A 346 19.94 -18.49 -1.63
C GLY A 346 18.95 -19.65 -1.69
N PHE A 347 17.70 -19.48 -1.23
CA PHE A 347 16.70 -20.54 -1.34
C PHE A 347 16.43 -20.88 -2.81
N PHE A 348 16.04 -19.90 -3.63
CA PHE A 348 15.83 -20.13 -5.06
C PHE A 348 17.13 -20.43 -5.82
N THR A 349 18.28 -19.92 -5.36
CA THR A 349 19.60 -20.29 -5.92
C THR A 349 19.86 -21.79 -5.79
N LEU A 350 19.60 -22.39 -4.63
CA LEU A 350 19.76 -23.84 -4.45
C LEU A 350 18.74 -24.62 -5.28
N LEU A 351 17.52 -24.11 -5.42
CA LEU A 351 16.48 -24.75 -6.25
C LEU A 351 16.89 -24.71 -7.72
N ALA A 352 17.40 -23.57 -8.20
CA ALA A 352 17.97 -23.39 -9.52
C ALA A 352 19.09 -24.39 -9.80
N ALA A 353 20.04 -24.53 -8.87
CA ALA A 353 21.17 -25.45 -9.04
C ALA A 353 20.73 -26.91 -9.11
N LYS A 354 19.68 -27.27 -8.37
CA LYS A 354 19.10 -28.61 -8.39
C LYS A 354 18.36 -28.90 -9.71
N CYS A 355 17.56 -27.95 -10.21
CA CYS A 355 16.77 -28.11 -11.43
C CYS A 355 17.63 -28.03 -12.71
N ALA A 356 18.54 -27.05 -12.78
CA ALA A 356 19.44 -26.86 -13.93
C ALA A 356 20.52 -27.94 -14.04
N GLY A 357 20.74 -28.69 -12.95
CA GLY A 357 21.64 -29.84 -12.91
C GLY A 357 23.10 -29.50 -13.17
N ALA A 358 23.91 -30.52 -13.43
CA ALA A 358 25.37 -30.37 -13.57
C ALA A 358 25.79 -29.73 -14.91
N ARG A 359 24.89 -29.71 -15.91
CA ARG A 359 25.14 -29.11 -17.22
C ARG A 359 24.69 -27.65 -17.30
N GLY A 360 23.86 -27.21 -16.37
CA GLY A 360 23.38 -25.83 -16.29
C GLY A 360 24.34 -24.90 -15.55
N ALA A 361 23.94 -23.64 -15.44
CA ALA A 361 24.69 -22.62 -14.71
C ALA A 361 23.71 -21.67 -14.00
N VAL A 362 24.04 -21.29 -12.76
CA VAL A 362 23.21 -20.38 -11.96
C VAL A 362 24.02 -19.14 -11.60
N TYR A 363 23.49 -17.97 -11.92
CA TYR A 363 24.09 -16.69 -11.59
C TYR A 363 23.22 -15.99 -10.55
N ALA A 364 23.71 -15.94 -9.31
CA ALA A 364 22.99 -15.39 -8.16
C ALA A 364 23.48 -13.97 -7.86
N PHE A 365 22.58 -12.99 -7.93
CA PHE A 365 22.88 -11.57 -7.71
C PHE A 365 22.36 -11.15 -6.34
N GLU A 366 23.26 -10.73 -5.45
CA GLU A 366 22.91 -10.26 -4.11
C GLU A 366 23.91 -9.19 -3.65
N PRO A 367 23.46 -7.98 -3.29
CA PRO A 367 24.34 -6.92 -2.85
C PRO A 367 24.60 -6.91 -1.33
N VAL A 368 23.75 -7.52 -0.50
CA VAL A 368 23.82 -7.37 0.97
C VAL A 368 24.79 -8.38 1.57
N ALA A 369 25.84 -7.87 2.24
CA ALA A 369 26.92 -8.67 2.85
C ALA A 369 26.43 -9.79 3.78
N ARG A 370 25.40 -9.52 4.61
CA ARG A 370 24.78 -10.52 5.49
C ARG A 370 24.20 -11.70 4.69
N ASN A 371 23.46 -11.39 3.63
CA ASN A 371 22.80 -12.39 2.79
C ASN A 371 23.86 -13.19 2.00
N LEU A 372 24.85 -12.51 1.44
CA LEU A 372 26.01 -13.11 0.78
C LEU A 372 26.74 -14.12 1.67
N ALA A 373 26.93 -13.81 2.95
CA ALA A 373 27.57 -14.71 3.90
C ALA A 373 26.80 -16.03 4.08
N PHE A 374 25.46 -15.98 4.10
CA PHE A 374 24.64 -17.19 4.14
C PHE A 374 24.59 -17.90 2.79
N LEU A 375 24.37 -17.16 1.69
CA LEU A 375 24.31 -17.68 0.33
C LEU A 375 25.57 -18.49 -0.01
N ARG A 376 26.76 -17.92 0.21
CA ARG A 376 28.04 -18.62 -0.05
C ARG A 376 28.17 -19.91 0.79
N LYS A 377 27.77 -19.87 2.06
CA LYS A 377 27.77 -21.07 2.93
C LYS A 377 26.79 -22.11 2.43
N HIS A 378 25.59 -21.74 2.02
CA HIS A 378 24.59 -22.66 1.49
C HIS A 378 25.05 -23.32 0.19
N VAL A 379 25.64 -22.55 -0.74
CA VAL A 379 26.24 -23.09 -1.98
C VAL A 379 27.31 -24.13 -1.65
N ALA A 380 28.23 -23.81 -0.72
CA ALA A 380 29.28 -24.74 -0.30
C ALA A 380 28.74 -26.00 0.39
N LEU A 381 27.80 -25.84 1.34
CA LEU A 381 27.21 -26.94 2.11
C LEU A 381 26.48 -27.96 1.22
N ASN A 382 25.90 -27.48 0.12
CA ASN A 382 25.15 -28.29 -0.85
C ASN A 382 25.97 -28.71 -2.06
N ARG A 383 27.27 -28.35 -2.12
CA ARG A 383 28.16 -28.66 -3.26
C ARG A 383 27.58 -28.19 -4.61
N ALA A 384 26.92 -27.03 -4.61
CA ALA A 384 26.30 -26.47 -5.81
C ALA A 384 27.35 -25.77 -6.68
N SER A 385 28.23 -26.54 -7.31
CA SER A 385 29.38 -26.03 -8.09
C SER A 385 29.00 -25.26 -9.35
N THR A 386 27.76 -25.39 -9.81
CA THR A 386 27.20 -24.66 -10.97
C THR A 386 26.75 -23.24 -10.63
N VAL A 387 26.83 -22.83 -9.35
CA VAL A 387 26.43 -21.51 -8.89
C VAL A 387 27.62 -20.55 -8.88
N GLN A 388 27.46 -19.41 -9.54
CA GLN A 388 28.32 -18.24 -9.42
C GLN A 388 27.57 -17.12 -8.68
N VAL A 389 28.17 -16.62 -7.60
CA VAL A 389 27.60 -15.53 -6.79
C VAL A 389 28.23 -14.20 -7.21
N LEU A 390 27.40 -13.22 -7.59
CA LEU A 390 27.80 -11.87 -7.96
C LEU A 390 27.34 -10.89 -6.88
N GLU A 391 28.33 -10.25 -6.24
CA GLU A 391 28.15 -9.22 -5.21
C GLU A 391 27.90 -7.86 -5.88
N LEU A 392 26.68 -7.69 -6.40
CA LEU A 392 26.21 -6.48 -7.05
C LEU A 392 24.68 -6.42 -7.01
N ALA A 393 24.14 -5.20 -7.06
CA ALA A 393 22.75 -4.94 -7.36
C ALA A 393 22.56 -4.76 -8.87
N LEU A 394 21.33 -4.99 -9.36
CA LEU A 394 20.98 -4.77 -10.76
C LEU A 394 20.03 -3.57 -10.87
N SER A 395 20.16 -2.78 -11.94
CA SER A 395 19.30 -1.63 -12.22
C SER A 395 19.33 -1.30 -13.72
N SER A 396 18.79 -0.14 -14.10
CA SER A 396 18.75 0.35 -15.48
C SER A 396 20.07 0.97 -15.95
N LYS A 397 20.99 1.29 -15.03
CA LYS A 397 22.30 1.90 -15.33
C LYS A 397 23.39 1.40 -14.36
N PRO A 398 24.66 1.29 -14.81
CA PRO A 398 25.78 1.00 -13.92
C PRO A 398 26.01 2.14 -12.93
N GLY A 399 26.56 1.83 -11.76
CA GLY A 399 26.96 2.84 -10.80
C GLY A 399 27.19 2.29 -9.39
N VAL A 400 26.99 3.16 -8.42
CA VAL A 400 26.98 2.83 -6.99
C VAL A 400 25.64 3.29 -6.43
N ALA A 401 25.00 2.43 -5.65
CA ALA A 401 23.78 2.78 -4.94
C ALA A 401 23.92 2.55 -3.44
N ARG A 402 23.13 3.31 -2.67
CA ARG A 402 23.09 3.20 -1.21
C ARG A 402 21.93 2.32 -0.77
N PHE A 403 22.21 1.39 0.14
CA PHE A 403 21.23 0.49 0.74
C PHE A 403 21.01 0.83 2.22
N ALA A 404 19.75 0.93 2.64
CA ALA A 404 19.40 1.15 4.05
C ALA A 404 19.50 -0.17 4.84
N SER A 405 20.37 -0.20 5.85
CA SER A 405 20.45 -1.34 6.78
C SER A 405 19.41 -1.18 7.90
N GLY A 406 18.14 -1.47 7.60
CA GLY A 406 17.09 -1.50 8.62
C GLY A 406 17.27 -2.63 9.65
N MET A 407 16.55 -2.55 10.78
CA MET A 407 16.58 -3.53 11.90
C MET A 407 16.29 -4.99 11.48
N ASN A 408 15.75 -5.22 10.28
CA ASN A 408 15.70 -6.52 9.60
C ASN A 408 16.72 -6.54 8.44
N ALA A 409 18.00 -6.74 8.74
CA ALA A 409 19.13 -6.71 7.81
C ALA A 409 19.09 -7.77 6.67
N SER A 410 17.96 -8.48 6.46
CA SER A 410 17.76 -9.50 5.43
C SER A 410 17.09 -8.99 4.15
N MET A 411 16.45 -7.81 4.16
CA MET A 411 15.69 -7.27 3.01
C MET A 411 16.19 -5.85 2.69
N GLY A 412 17.42 -5.75 2.19
CA GLY A 412 18.00 -4.47 1.81
C GLY A 412 17.22 -3.84 0.66
N ARG A 413 16.85 -2.56 0.79
CA ARG A 413 16.24 -1.76 -0.28
C ARG A 413 17.13 -0.58 -0.65
N LEU A 414 17.04 -0.14 -1.90
CA LEU A 414 17.65 1.11 -2.37
C LEU A 414 17.08 2.29 -1.59
N ALA A 415 17.94 3.10 -1.00
CA ALA A 415 17.53 4.28 -0.22
C ALA A 415 18.55 5.41 -0.37
N ALA A 416 18.05 6.64 -0.51
CA ALA A 416 18.89 7.83 -0.61
C ALA A 416 19.79 8.06 0.63
N GLU A 417 19.32 7.61 1.80
CA GLU A 417 20.02 7.67 3.10
C GLU A 417 20.55 6.28 3.54
N GLY A 418 20.90 5.39 2.60
CA GLY A 418 21.50 4.09 2.93
C GLY A 418 22.96 4.19 3.42
N ASP A 419 23.34 3.32 4.36
CA ASP A 419 24.67 3.32 5.02
C ASP A 419 25.72 2.46 4.30
N VAL A 420 25.31 1.69 3.29
CA VAL A 420 26.18 0.77 2.54
C VAL A 420 26.16 1.11 1.06
N ASP A 421 27.32 1.45 0.51
CA ASP A 421 27.52 1.61 -0.92
C ASP A 421 27.68 0.22 -1.57
N VAL A 422 26.86 -0.08 -2.56
CA VAL A 422 26.92 -1.33 -3.32
C VAL A 422 27.12 -1.06 -4.80
N ARG A 423 27.88 -1.94 -5.45
CA ARG A 423 28.08 -1.87 -6.90
C ARG A 423 26.77 -2.20 -7.63
N VAL A 424 26.41 -1.39 -8.61
CA VAL A 424 25.25 -1.58 -9.47
C VAL A 424 25.70 -1.89 -10.89
N GLU A 425 25.04 -2.87 -11.52
CA GLU A 425 25.21 -3.15 -12.94
C GLU A 425 23.87 -3.34 -13.68
N THR A 426 23.94 -3.44 -15.00
CA THR A 426 22.84 -3.84 -15.89
C THR A 426 23.05 -5.27 -16.39
N LEU A 427 21.96 -6.03 -16.56
CA LEU A 427 22.05 -7.39 -17.09
C LEU A 427 22.57 -7.41 -18.53
N ASP A 428 22.10 -6.48 -19.37
CA ASP A 428 22.54 -6.36 -20.76
C ASP A 428 24.05 -6.16 -20.87
N ARG A 429 24.65 -5.32 -20.02
CA ARG A 429 26.10 -5.06 -20.05
C ARG A 429 26.91 -6.27 -19.60
N LEU A 430 26.46 -6.98 -18.55
CA LEU A 430 27.12 -8.21 -18.08
C LEU A 430 27.12 -9.32 -19.13
N VAL A 431 26.03 -9.45 -19.92
CA VAL A 431 25.96 -10.40 -21.03
C VAL A 431 26.81 -9.93 -22.21
N ALA A 432 26.73 -8.64 -22.57
CA ALA A 432 27.48 -8.08 -23.70
C ALA A 432 29.01 -8.12 -23.47
N SER A 433 29.48 -7.97 -22.23
CA SER A 433 30.89 -8.11 -21.88
C SER A 433 31.39 -9.55 -21.80
N GLY A 434 30.50 -10.54 -21.94
CA GLY A 434 30.83 -11.95 -21.75
C GLY A 434 31.10 -12.34 -20.29
N THR A 435 30.72 -11.50 -19.32
CA THR A 435 30.87 -11.82 -17.90
C THR A 435 29.94 -12.95 -17.47
N ILE A 436 28.75 -13.03 -18.08
CA ILE A 436 27.76 -14.09 -17.88
C ILE A 436 27.09 -14.45 -19.24
N PRO A 437 26.69 -15.71 -19.48
CA PRO A 437 25.99 -16.15 -20.68
C PRO A 437 24.50 -15.78 -20.62
N PRO A 438 23.80 -15.60 -21.76
CA PRO A 438 22.38 -15.24 -21.77
C PRO A 438 21.51 -16.28 -21.04
N PRO A 439 20.49 -15.85 -20.26
CA PRO A 439 19.68 -16.75 -19.46
C PRO A 439 18.58 -17.42 -20.29
N ARG A 440 18.19 -18.64 -19.89
CA ARG A 440 16.90 -19.25 -20.27
C ARG A 440 15.79 -18.89 -19.29
N PHE A 441 16.15 -18.69 -18.02
CA PHE A 441 15.22 -18.37 -16.95
C PHE A 441 15.76 -17.26 -16.04
N ILE A 442 14.89 -16.34 -15.60
CA ILE A 442 15.22 -15.31 -14.63
C ILE A 442 14.19 -15.34 -13.50
N LYS A 443 14.61 -15.68 -12.28
CA LYS A 443 13.84 -15.33 -11.09
C LYS A 443 14.26 -13.93 -10.64
N MET A 444 13.29 -13.08 -10.31
CA MET A 444 13.53 -11.70 -9.89
C MET A 444 12.67 -11.34 -8.69
N ASP A 445 13.33 -10.93 -7.61
CA ASP A 445 12.70 -10.48 -6.36
C ASP A 445 13.66 -9.47 -5.71
N VAL A 446 13.47 -8.18 -5.98
CA VAL A 446 14.44 -7.12 -5.64
C VAL A 446 13.80 -5.95 -4.89
N GLU A 447 12.66 -6.21 -4.22
CA GLU A 447 12.05 -5.32 -3.23
C GLU A 447 11.82 -3.88 -3.74
N GLY A 448 11.33 -3.74 -4.97
CA GLY A 448 10.89 -2.47 -5.56
C GLY A 448 11.74 -1.93 -6.72
N ALA A 449 12.86 -2.58 -7.04
CA ALA A 449 13.72 -2.21 -8.17
C ALA A 449 13.39 -2.95 -9.48
N GLU A 450 12.30 -3.73 -9.53
CA GLU A 450 12.03 -4.69 -10.61
C GLU A 450 11.98 -4.02 -12.00
N TYR A 451 11.28 -2.89 -12.10
CA TYR A 451 11.15 -2.15 -13.35
C TYR A 451 12.51 -1.68 -13.90
N ASP A 452 13.40 -1.22 -13.02
CA ASP A 452 14.72 -0.75 -13.42
C ASP A 452 15.60 -1.92 -13.87
N VAL A 453 15.53 -3.07 -13.19
CA VAL A 453 16.23 -4.29 -13.62
C VAL A 453 15.73 -4.74 -14.99
N LEU A 454 14.42 -4.77 -15.23
CA LEU A 454 13.84 -5.11 -16.53
C LEU A 454 14.27 -4.14 -17.63
N THR A 455 14.38 -2.86 -17.30
CA THR A 455 14.90 -1.83 -18.22
C THR A 455 16.38 -2.07 -18.54
N GLY A 456 17.18 -2.46 -17.55
CA GLY A 456 18.58 -2.87 -17.72
C GLY A 456 18.80 -4.23 -18.38
N ALA A 457 17.72 -4.94 -18.72
CA ALA A 457 17.70 -6.22 -19.42
C ALA A 457 16.98 -6.15 -20.78
N ALA A 458 16.81 -4.93 -21.32
CA ALA A 458 15.96 -4.69 -22.48
C ALA A 458 16.34 -5.51 -23.71
N THR A 459 17.65 -5.72 -23.93
CA THR A 459 18.22 -6.50 -25.05
C THR A 459 18.00 -7.99 -24.82
N ILE A 460 18.29 -8.49 -23.62
CA ILE A 460 18.07 -9.90 -23.25
C ILE A 460 16.59 -10.28 -23.41
N LEU A 461 15.68 -9.43 -22.90
CA LEU A 461 14.23 -9.65 -23.01
C LEU A 461 13.74 -9.63 -24.46
N ALA A 462 14.36 -8.85 -25.33
CA ALA A 462 13.99 -8.78 -26.74
C ALA A 462 14.57 -9.95 -27.56
N ARG A 463 15.87 -10.24 -27.38
CA ARG A 463 16.63 -11.21 -28.18
C ARG A 463 16.51 -12.64 -27.67
N ASP A 464 16.83 -12.86 -26.39
CA ASP A 464 16.98 -14.20 -25.81
C ASP A 464 15.65 -14.76 -25.29
N ARG A 465 14.69 -13.86 -25.04
CA ARG A 465 13.32 -14.17 -24.61
C ARG A 465 13.28 -15.23 -23.49
N PRO A 466 13.94 -14.97 -22.33
CA PRO A 466 13.90 -15.90 -21.19
C PRO A 466 12.49 -15.98 -20.62
N THR A 467 12.19 -17.07 -19.90
CA THR A 467 11.02 -17.12 -18.99
C THR A 467 11.36 -16.41 -17.69
N LEU A 468 10.42 -15.67 -17.09
CA LEU A 468 10.63 -15.01 -15.81
C LEU A 468 9.68 -15.53 -14.74
N LEU A 469 10.19 -15.69 -13.53
CA LEU A 469 9.40 -15.71 -12.30
C LEU A 469 9.66 -14.39 -11.57
N LEU A 470 8.69 -13.50 -11.63
CA LEU A 470 8.85 -12.09 -11.24
C LEU A 470 7.97 -11.78 -10.02
N SER A 471 8.61 -11.44 -8.90
CA SER A 471 7.96 -10.90 -7.71
C SER A 471 8.06 -9.38 -7.74
N THR A 472 6.93 -8.68 -7.86
CA THR A 472 6.88 -7.21 -7.89
C THR A 472 6.34 -6.65 -6.58
N HIS A 473 6.95 -5.57 -6.10
CA HIS A 473 6.63 -4.94 -4.81
C HIS A 473 5.97 -3.58 -5.02
N GLY A 474 4.70 -3.48 -4.69
CA GLY A 474 3.86 -2.33 -4.91
C GLY A 474 3.13 -2.37 -6.26
N TYR A 475 1.90 -1.87 -6.26
CA TYR A 475 1.02 -1.88 -7.43
C TYR A 475 1.58 -1.06 -8.61
N GLU A 476 2.17 0.10 -8.36
CA GLU A 476 2.77 0.91 -9.44
C GLU A 476 3.91 0.16 -10.15
N THR A 477 4.84 -0.40 -9.38
CA THR A 477 5.94 -1.20 -9.92
C THR A 477 5.42 -2.43 -10.66
N HIS A 478 4.39 -3.09 -10.11
CA HIS A 478 3.70 -4.20 -10.78
C HIS A 478 3.17 -3.80 -12.16
N GLU A 479 2.35 -2.75 -12.24
CA GLU A 479 1.74 -2.27 -13.48
C GLU A 479 2.78 -1.83 -14.51
N ARG A 480 3.83 -1.13 -14.08
CA ARG A 480 4.93 -0.72 -14.95
C ARG A 480 5.69 -1.92 -15.52
N CYS A 481 5.97 -2.94 -14.70
CA CYS A 481 6.58 -4.18 -15.16
C CYS A 481 5.68 -4.92 -16.15
N CYS A 482 4.39 -5.06 -15.82
CA CYS A 482 3.39 -5.70 -16.67
C CYS A 482 3.29 -5.02 -18.04
N THR A 483 3.21 -3.70 -18.06
CA THR A 483 3.15 -2.90 -19.30
C THR A 483 4.39 -3.09 -20.16
N LEU A 484 5.58 -3.01 -19.56
CA LEU A 484 6.85 -3.19 -20.27
C LEU A 484 6.97 -4.60 -20.87
N LEU A 485 6.60 -5.64 -20.12
CA LEU A 485 6.69 -7.03 -20.58
C LEU A 485 5.67 -7.34 -21.68
N ARG A 486 4.42 -6.87 -21.55
CA ARG A 486 3.40 -6.98 -22.60
C ARG A 486 3.84 -6.28 -23.88
N ALA A 487 4.42 -5.07 -23.77
CA ALA A 487 4.97 -4.35 -24.93
C ALA A 487 6.11 -5.10 -25.64
N LYS A 488 6.82 -5.98 -24.93
CA LYS A 488 7.86 -6.87 -25.48
C LYS A 488 7.29 -8.22 -25.97
N GLY A 489 5.98 -8.36 -26.00
CA GLY A 489 5.28 -9.55 -26.49
C GLY A 489 5.38 -10.74 -25.55
N TYR A 490 5.39 -10.51 -24.23
CA TYR A 490 5.29 -11.57 -23.23
C TYR A 490 3.84 -11.83 -22.81
N ALA A 491 3.54 -13.09 -22.51
CA ALA A 491 2.33 -13.52 -21.81
C ALA A 491 2.59 -13.58 -20.30
N LEU A 492 1.65 -13.08 -19.51
CA LEU A 492 1.78 -12.95 -18.06
C LEU A 492 0.69 -13.78 -17.38
N GLU A 493 1.11 -14.67 -16.48
CA GLU A 493 0.24 -15.49 -15.63
C GLU A 493 0.43 -15.07 -14.17
N LEU A 494 -0.64 -14.68 -13.48
CA LEU A 494 -0.60 -14.32 -12.06
C LEU A 494 -0.64 -15.60 -11.20
N LEU A 495 0.44 -15.87 -10.48
CA LEU A 495 0.55 -17.03 -9.58
C LEU A 495 0.12 -16.69 -8.15
N ARG A 496 0.41 -15.47 -7.72
CA ARG A 496 0.00 -14.94 -6.41
C ARG A 496 -0.47 -13.51 -6.60
N ASP A 497 -1.67 -13.26 -6.11
CA ASP A 497 -2.23 -11.93 -6.01
C ASP A 497 -1.70 -11.23 -4.76
N GLY A 498 -1.15 -10.03 -4.98
CA GLY A 498 -0.57 -9.17 -3.96
C GLY A 498 -1.50 -8.05 -3.52
N GLU A 499 -2.80 -8.10 -3.82
CA GLU A 499 -3.76 -7.04 -3.43
C GLU A 499 -3.67 -6.66 -1.94
N LEU A 500 -3.45 -7.64 -1.06
CA LEU A 500 -3.46 -7.46 0.40
C LEU A 500 -2.12 -7.01 1.01
N ASP A 501 -0.98 -7.42 0.44
CA ASP A 501 0.35 -7.15 1.01
C ASP A 501 1.30 -6.40 0.06
N GLY A 502 0.81 -6.06 -1.13
CA GLY A 502 1.55 -5.38 -2.18
C GLY A 502 2.56 -6.27 -2.91
N GLN A 503 2.58 -7.59 -2.69
CA GLN A 503 3.54 -8.50 -3.31
C GLN A 503 2.87 -9.43 -4.32
N TYR A 504 3.08 -9.16 -5.61
CA TYR A 504 2.53 -9.98 -6.69
C TYR A 504 3.60 -10.92 -7.23
N THR A 505 3.23 -12.15 -7.58
CA THR A 505 4.13 -13.10 -8.26
C THR A 505 3.58 -13.49 -9.61
N LEU A 506 4.38 -13.24 -10.65
CA LEU A 506 4.04 -13.50 -12.05
C LEU A 506 4.94 -14.59 -12.62
N LEU A 507 4.34 -15.48 -13.42
CA LEU A 507 5.06 -16.32 -14.37
C LEU A 507 4.92 -15.72 -15.76
N VAL A 508 6.04 -15.30 -16.33
CA VAL A 508 6.10 -14.52 -17.56
C VAL A 508 6.78 -15.34 -18.64
N ARG A 509 6.06 -15.65 -19.72
CA ARG A 509 6.55 -16.48 -20.82
C ARG A 509 6.57 -15.71 -22.13
N PRO A 510 7.52 -15.98 -23.04
CA PRO A 510 7.47 -15.43 -24.38
C PRO A 510 6.11 -15.70 -25.02
N GLY A 511 5.41 -14.67 -25.51
CA GLY A 511 4.14 -14.85 -26.22
C GLY A 511 4.35 -15.66 -27.49
N SER A 512 3.36 -16.48 -27.84
CA SER A 512 3.28 -17.10 -29.17
C SER A 512 3.18 -15.98 -30.21
N ALA A 513 3.96 -16.09 -31.30
CA ALA A 513 3.84 -15.15 -32.41
C ALA A 513 2.39 -15.16 -32.91
N VAL A 514 1.69 -14.04 -32.73
CA VAL A 514 0.32 -13.89 -33.22
C VAL A 514 0.42 -13.76 -34.74
N ASN A 515 0.15 -14.87 -35.45
CA ASN A 515 -0.24 -14.80 -36.85
C ASN A 515 -1.58 -14.05 -36.95
N SER A 516 -1.58 -13.04 -37.82
CA SER A 516 -2.67 -12.22 -38.37
C SER A 516 -4.13 -12.60 -38.03
N GLU A 517 -4.84 -11.56 -37.55
CA GLU A 517 -6.28 -11.27 -37.63
C GLU A 517 -7.32 -12.28 -37.08
N PRO A 518 -8.23 -11.87 -36.18
CA PRO A 518 -9.37 -12.68 -35.82
C PRO A 518 -10.40 -12.67 -36.95
N ARG A 519 -10.53 -13.81 -37.65
CA ARG A 519 -11.70 -14.07 -38.50
C ARG A 519 -12.96 -14.09 -37.63
N SER A 520 -13.88 -13.20 -37.92
CA SER A 520 -15.26 -13.22 -37.42
C SER A 520 -15.92 -14.54 -37.81
N ASN A 521 -16.39 -15.31 -36.84
CA ASN A 521 -17.37 -16.37 -37.06
C ASN A 521 -18.57 -16.11 -36.15
N HIS A 522 -19.57 -15.41 -36.69
CA HIS A 522 -20.96 -15.61 -36.30
C HIS A 522 -21.52 -16.70 -37.20
N ALA A 523 -21.74 -17.89 -36.64
CA ALA A 523 -22.66 -18.89 -37.16
C ALA A 523 -22.94 -19.96 -36.09
N ARG A 524 -23.98 -19.77 -35.29
CA ARG A 524 -25.22 -20.58 -35.29
C ARG A 524 -26.13 -20.18 -34.15
#